data_AF-A0A944QXX8-F1
#
_entry.id   AF-A0A944QXX8-F1
#
_cell.length_a   1.000
_cell.length_b   1.000
_cell.length_c   1.000
_cell.angle_alpha   90.00
_cell.angle_beta   90.00
_cell.angle_gamma   90.00
#
_symmetry.space_group_name_H-M   'P 1'
#
loop_
_entity.id
_entity.type
_entity.pdbx_description
1 polymer ?
#
loop_
_entity_poly.entity_id
_entity_poly.type
_entity_poly.pdbx_seq_one_letter_code
_entity_poly.pdbx_strand_id
1 'polypeptide(L)'
;MGFVYSTSNADERSAQDVSAELSSFFEAFLDRRLSASERRKVTEEYIAYYGSDTCEDSCVKYLEQLRQLVPRIRGNLDQAENHNLLARHVITSPSYFDPKLQGSLILRLLNEPDPVLVADPKSKRLMTEKDVVALIHILVFQ
;
A
#
# COMPACT_ATOMS: atom_id res chain seq x y z
N MET A 1 -15.16 37.92 -29.99
CA MET A 1 -14.42 36.64 -30.10
C MET A 1 -13.17 36.76 -29.26
N GLY A 2 -13.14 36.09 -28.11
CA GLY A 2 -11.93 35.91 -27.30
C GLY A 2 -12.02 34.52 -26.71
N PHE A 3 -11.49 33.53 -27.44
CA PHE A 3 -11.38 32.16 -26.95
C PHE A 3 -10.16 32.11 -26.01
N VAL A 4 -10.43 31.93 -24.72
CA VAL A 4 -9.40 31.61 -23.72
C VAL A 4 -9.21 30.10 -23.77
N TYR A 5 -8.08 29.64 -24.32
CA TYR A 5 -7.65 28.25 -24.22
C TYR A 5 -6.76 28.10 -22.97
N SER A 6 -7.27 27.32 -22.02
CA SER A 6 -6.62 26.24 -21.24
C SER A 6 -5.29 26.49 -20.51
N THR A 7 -5.24 26.16 -19.21
CA THR A 7 -4.43 25.03 -18.67
C THR A 7 -4.66 24.79 -17.16
N SER A 8 -5.01 23.53 -16.85
CA SER A 8 -4.78 22.77 -15.60
C SER A 8 -5.12 23.41 -14.24
N ASN A 9 -6.33 23.17 -13.75
CA ASN A 9 -6.54 22.91 -12.31
C ASN A 9 -6.10 21.46 -12.05
N ALA A 10 -4.80 21.21 -12.04
CA ALA A 10 -4.25 20.02 -11.41
C ALA A 10 -4.06 20.40 -9.94
N ASP A 11 -4.93 19.89 -9.07
CA ASP A 11 -4.84 20.10 -7.63
C ASP A 11 -3.51 19.50 -7.12
N GLU A 12 -2.46 20.32 -7.07
CA GLU A 12 -1.23 19.98 -6.35
C GLU A 12 -1.60 19.75 -4.89
N ARG A 13 -1.78 18.48 -4.51
CA ARG A 13 -1.95 18.07 -3.12
C ARG A 13 -0.69 18.45 -2.37
N SER A 14 -0.85 19.19 -1.27
CA SER A 14 0.28 19.54 -0.42
C SER A 14 0.90 18.25 0.15
N ALA A 15 2.22 18.24 0.41
CA ALA A 15 2.89 17.09 1.03
C ALA A 15 2.24 16.68 2.38
N GLN A 16 1.55 17.62 3.03
CA GLN A 16 0.79 17.37 4.26
C GLN A 16 -0.47 16.53 4.02
N ASP A 17 -1.19 16.76 2.91
CA ASP A 17 -2.35 15.95 2.52
C ASP A 17 -1.94 14.52 2.15
N VAL A 18 -0.85 14.39 1.40
CA VAL A 18 -0.24 13.10 1.05
C VAL A 18 0.10 12.33 2.33
N SER A 19 0.78 13.00 3.27
CA SER A 19 1.18 12.39 4.54
C SER A 19 -0.01 11.92 5.38
N ALA A 20 -1.10 12.71 5.43
CA ALA A 20 -2.30 12.36 6.18
C ALA A 20 -3.00 11.12 5.60
N GLU A 21 -3.16 11.05 4.27
CA GLU A 21 -3.81 9.91 3.61
C GLU A 21 -2.96 8.63 3.73
N LEU A 22 -1.63 8.72 3.54
CA LEU A 22 -0.72 7.59 3.75
C LEU A 22 -0.73 7.11 5.21
N SER A 23 -0.72 8.04 6.17
CA SER A 23 -0.80 7.69 7.59
C SER A 23 -2.12 6.96 7.88
N SER A 24 -3.25 7.49 7.40
CA SER A 24 -4.56 6.85 7.59
C SER A 24 -4.60 5.43 7.02
N PHE A 25 -4.01 5.22 5.84
CA PHE A 25 -3.90 3.91 5.21
C PHE A 25 -3.03 2.94 6.00
N PHE A 26 -1.77 3.30 6.26
CA PHE A 26 -0.83 2.39 6.93
C PHE A 26 -1.26 2.10 8.37
N GLU A 27 -1.81 3.09 9.08
CA GLU A 27 -2.30 2.86 10.45
C GLU A 27 -3.52 1.93 10.46
N ALA A 28 -4.40 2.01 9.46
CA ALA A 28 -5.49 1.05 9.29
C ALA A 28 -4.98 -0.33 8.89
N PHE A 29 -3.98 -0.41 8.00
CA PHE A 29 -3.42 -1.67 7.50
C PHE A 29 -2.63 -2.44 8.56
N LEU A 30 -1.86 -1.73 9.38
CA LEU A 30 -0.99 -2.29 10.41
C LEU A 30 -1.70 -2.48 11.76
N ASP A 31 -2.88 -1.90 11.94
CA ASP A 31 -3.59 -1.81 13.22
C ASP A 31 -2.73 -1.20 14.35
N ARG A 32 -1.86 -0.24 13.99
CA ARG A 32 -1.04 0.54 14.92
C ARG A 32 -0.78 1.94 14.39
N ARG A 33 -0.43 2.86 15.29
CA ARG A 33 0.02 4.20 14.87
C ARG A 33 1.42 4.16 14.26
N LEU A 34 1.64 4.99 13.24
CA LEU A 34 2.99 5.25 12.74
C LEU A 34 3.72 6.22 13.67
N SER A 35 5.02 6.04 13.81
CA SER A 35 5.90 7.04 14.41
C SER A 35 6.07 8.26 13.50
N ALA A 36 6.52 9.38 14.05
CA ALA A 36 6.76 10.58 13.25
C ALA A 36 7.83 10.37 12.16
N SER A 37 8.85 9.56 12.46
CA SER A 37 9.89 9.19 11.49
C SER A 37 9.35 8.30 10.38
N GLU A 38 8.49 7.32 10.69
CA GLU A 38 7.83 6.47 9.70
C GLU A 38 6.93 7.30 8.78
N ARG A 39 6.07 8.17 9.35
CA ARG A 39 5.20 9.05 8.56
C ARG A 39 5.98 9.92 7.59
N ARG A 40 7.04 10.56 8.07
CA ARG A 40 7.89 11.40 7.22
C ARG A 40 8.53 10.59 6.10
N LYS A 41 9.19 9.48 6.44
CA LYS A 41 9.92 8.66 5.48
C LYS A 41 9.00 8.01 4.45
N VAL A 42 7.83 7.51 4.85
CA VAL A 42 6.87 6.91 3.92
C VAL A 42 6.31 7.96 2.95
N THR A 43 6.13 9.21 3.41
CA THR A 43 5.69 10.32 2.55
C THR A 43 6.78 10.70 1.55
N GLU A 44 8.04 10.80 2.00
CA GLU A 44 9.19 11.07 1.14
C GLU A 44 9.38 9.98 0.07
N GLU A 45 9.34 8.70 0.46
CA GLU A 45 9.44 7.57 -0.46
C GLU A 45 8.28 7.54 -1.45
N TYR A 46 7.07 7.86 -1.00
CA TYR A 46 5.88 7.89 -1.84
C TYR A 46 5.96 8.99 -2.90
N ILE A 47 6.33 10.22 -2.49
CA ILE A 47 6.51 11.33 -3.42
C ILE A 47 7.63 11.00 -4.42
N ALA A 48 8.78 10.51 -3.95
CA ALA A 48 9.90 10.15 -4.82
C ALA A 48 9.57 9.02 -5.81
N TYR A 49 8.67 8.09 -5.44
CA TYR A 49 8.28 6.99 -6.31
C TYR A 49 7.19 7.42 -7.32
N TYR A 50 6.21 8.22 -6.89
CA TYR A 50 5.03 8.57 -7.71
C TYR A 50 5.08 9.97 -8.36
N GLY A 51 6.08 10.80 -8.06
CA GLY A 51 6.20 12.16 -8.56
C GLY A 51 7.65 12.61 -8.81
N SER A 52 7.85 13.45 -9.82
CA SER A 52 9.06 14.25 -9.98
C SER A 52 8.90 15.53 -9.17
N ASP A 53 9.48 15.59 -7.97
CA ASP A 53 9.46 16.71 -7.00
C ASP A 53 8.08 17.21 -6.51
N THR A 54 6.99 16.99 -7.25
CA THR A 54 5.59 17.22 -6.85
C THR A 54 4.70 16.01 -7.19
N CYS A 55 3.63 15.82 -6.42
CA CYS A 55 2.69 14.70 -6.56
C CYS A 55 1.73 14.95 -7.74
N GLU A 56 2.11 14.51 -8.94
CA GLU A 56 1.31 14.63 -10.17
C GLU A 56 0.02 13.76 -10.16
N ASP A 57 -0.78 13.81 -11.23
CA ASP A 57 -2.06 13.10 -11.39
C ASP A 57 -2.01 11.60 -11.03
N SER A 58 -0.90 10.90 -11.33
CA SER A 58 -0.72 9.49 -10.99
C SER A 58 -0.60 9.24 -9.48
N CYS A 59 0.06 10.16 -8.77
CA CYS A 59 0.21 10.15 -7.33
C CYS A 59 -1.15 10.39 -6.66
N VAL A 60 -1.90 11.40 -7.12
CA VAL A 60 -3.25 11.69 -6.60
C VAL A 60 -4.21 10.53 -6.81
N LYS A 61 -4.24 9.92 -8.01
CA LYS A 61 -5.12 8.76 -8.29
C LYS A 61 -4.83 7.57 -7.38
N TYR A 62 -3.56 7.31 -7.07
CA TYR A 62 -3.22 6.20 -6.20
C TYR A 62 -3.56 6.50 -4.73
N LEU A 63 -3.36 7.74 -4.26
CA LEU A 63 -3.85 8.15 -2.93
C LEU A 63 -5.36 7.99 -2.79
N GLU A 64 -6.14 8.35 -3.81
CA GLU A 64 -7.59 8.14 -3.81
C GLU A 64 -7.97 6.66 -3.70
N GLN A 65 -7.23 5.78 -4.39
CA GLN A 65 -7.42 4.34 -4.27
C GLN A 65 -7.14 3.86 -2.83
N LEU A 66 -6.00 4.29 -2.24
CA LEU A 66 -5.67 3.94 -0.86
C LEU A 66 -6.75 4.41 0.12
N ARG A 67 -7.26 5.64 -0.05
CA ARG A 67 -8.34 6.20 0.77
C ARG A 67 -9.62 5.36 0.68
N GLN A 68 -9.97 4.86 -0.50
CA GLN A 68 -11.14 3.98 -0.68
C GLN A 68 -10.93 2.60 -0.05
N LEU A 69 -9.69 2.15 0.15
CA LEU A 69 -9.37 0.90 0.83
C LEU A 69 -9.46 1.00 2.35
N VAL A 70 -9.16 2.16 2.96
CA VAL A 70 -9.22 2.38 4.42
C VAL A 70 -10.52 1.86 5.07
N PRO A 71 -11.74 2.25 4.61
CA PRO A 71 -12.98 1.77 5.23
C PRO A 71 -13.17 0.27 5.06
N ARG A 72 -12.63 -0.35 3.99
CA ARG A 72 -12.70 -1.80 3.79
C ARG A 72 -11.76 -2.54 4.72
N ILE A 73 -10.54 -2.02 4.91
CA ILE A 73 -9.57 -2.57 5.87
C ILE A 73 -10.15 -2.50 7.28
N ARG A 74 -10.70 -1.34 7.67
CA ARG A 74 -11.32 -1.15 8.99
C ARG A 74 -12.60 -1.96 9.17
N GLY A 75 -13.46 -2.05 8.15
CA GLY A 75 -14.74 -2.76 8.21
C GLY A 75 -14.63 -4.28 8.14
N ASN A 76 -13.57 -4.81 7.52
CA ASN A 76 -13.35 -6.26 7.39
C ASN A 76 -12.47 -6.85 8.51
N LEU A 77 -11.96 -6.04 9.44
CA LEU A 77 -11.26 -6.56 10.61
C LEU A 77 -12.17 -7.43 11.50
N ASP A 78 -13.49 -7.17 11.48
CA ASP A 78 -14.47 -7.95 12.25
C ASP A 78 -15.09 -9.14 11.48
N GLN A 79 -14.90 -9.23 10.16
CA GLN A 79 -15.54 -10.26 9.33
C GLN A 79 -14.53 -11.02 8.45
N ALA A 80 -14.07 -12.14 9.00
CA ALA A 80 -13.30 -13.22 8.37
C ALA A 80 -11.83 -12.95 8.01
N GLU A 81 -10.91 -13.59 8.75
CA GLU A 81 -9.46 -13.64 8.50
C GLU A 81 -9.09 -13.94 7.03
N ASN A 82 -9.90 -14.76 6.33
CA ASN A 82 -9.64 -15.17 4.94
C ASN A 82 -9.82 -14.05 3.90
N HIS A 83 -10.76 -13.12 4.10
CA HIS A 83 -10.93 -11.98 3.17
C HIS A 83 -9.78 -10.98 3.31
N ASN A 84 -9.14 -10.95 4.49
CA ASN A 84 -8.00 -10.10 4.78
C ASN A 84 -6.73 -10.59 4.05
N LEU A 85 -6.54 -11.91 3.90
CA LEU A 85 -5.39 -12.49 3.18
C LEU A 85 -5.39 -12.12 1.68
N LEU A 86 -6.51 -12.27 0.99
CA LEU A 86 -6.60 -11.89 -0.43
C LEU A 86 -6.39 -10.38 -0.62
N ALA A 87 -6.99 -9.55 0.24
CA ALA A 87 -6.82 -8.10 0.20
C ALA A 87 -5.36 -7.69 0.43
N ARG A 88 -4.69 -8.29 1.41
CA ARG A 88 -3.27 -8.09 1.67
C ARG A 88 -2.41 -8.51 0.48
N HIS A 89 -2.70 -9.65 -0.14
CA HIS A 89 -1.98 -10.08 -1.34
C HIS A 89 -2.13 -9.08 -2.49
N VAL A 90 -3.35 -8.60 -2.76
CA VAL A 90 -3.62 -7.61 -3.82
C VAL A 90 -2.90 -6.29 -3.57
N ILE A 91 -2.79 -5.87 -2.31
CA ILE A 91 -2.11 -4.62 -1.92
C ILE A 91 -0.58 -4.78 -1.96
N THR A 92 -0.04 -5.88 -1.43
CA THR A 92 1.40 -6.09 -1.26
C THR A 92 2.08 -6.56 -2.54
N SER A 93 1.42 -7.38 -3.37
CA SER A 93 2.03 -8.00 -4.57
C SER A 93 2.61 -6.99 -5.57
N PRO A 94 1.89 -5.91 -5.97
CA PRO A 94 2.44 -4.91 -6.88
C PRO A 94 3.72 -4.27 -6.34
N SER A 95 3.73 -3.92 -5.05
CA SER A 95 4.87 -3.28 -4.39
C SER A 95 6.06 -4.22 -4.17
N TYR A 96 5.79 -5.50 -3.90
CA TYR A 96 6.82 -6.51 -3.67
C TYR A 96 7.63 -6.82 -4.93
N PHE A 97 6.98 -6.84 -6.10
CA PHE A 97 7.65 -7.11 -7.37
C PHE A 97 8.17 -5.84 -8.07
N ASP A 98 8.03 -4.67 -7.46
CA ASP A 98 8.61 -3.44 -7.99
C ASP A 98 10.08 -3.27 -7.56
N PRO A 99 11.04 -3.23 -8.51
CA PRO A 99 12.46 -3.01 -8.20
C PRO A 99 12.74 -1.71 -7.45
N LYS A 100 11.97 -0.64 -7.69
CA LYS A 100 12.17 0.67 -7.06
C LYS A 100 11.72 0.70 -5.60
N LEU A 101 10.86 -0.21 -5.19
CA LEU A 101 10.38 -0.33 -3.80
C LEU A 101 11.20 -1.32 -2.98
N GLN A 102 12.17 -2.01 -3.58
CA GLN A 102 13.05 -2.92 -2.84
C GLN A 102 13.87 -2.15 -1.80
N GLY A 103 13.76 -2.56 -0.55
CA GLY A 103 14.41 -1.89 0.58
C GLY A 103 13.71 -0.62 1.08
N SER A 104 12.57 -0.25 0.51
CA SER A 104 11.76 0.89 0.96
C SER A 104 11.08 0.61 2.30
N LEU A 105 10.81 1.67 3.07
CA LEU A 105 9.93 1.59 4.23
C LEU A 105 8.50 1.23 3.81
N ILE A 106 8.02 1.73 2.66
CA ILE A 106 6.70 1.36 2.11
C ILE A 106 6.55 -0.16 2.04
N LEU A 107 7.49 -0.87 1.40
CA LEU A 107 7.43 -2.32 1.27
C LEU A 107 7.59 -3.02 2.63
N ARG A 108 8.45 -2.50 3.50
CA ARG A 108 8.62 -3.04 4.86
C ARG A 108 7.32 -2.99 5.66
N LEU A 109 6.60 -1.87 5.62
CA LEU A 109 5.32 -1.71 6.32
C LEU A 109 4.24 -2.61 5.71
N LEU A 110 4.19 -2.76 4.38
CA LEU A 110 3.24 -3.67 3.73
C LEU A 110 3.46 -5.16 4.11
N ASN A 111 4.68 -5.54 4.46
CA ASN A 111 5.04 -6.91 4.87
C ASN A 111 4.97 -7.13 6.40
N GLU A 112 4.81 -6.09 7.21
CA GLU A 112 4.88 -6.20 8.68
C GLU A 112 3.76 -7.07 9.29
N PRO A 113 2.48 -6.96 8.86
CA PRO A 113 1.40 -7.74 9.49
C PRO A 113 1.43 -9.23 9.21
N ASP A 114 2.06 -9.64 8.10
CA ASP A 114 2.18 -11.03 7.66
C ASP A 114 3.32 -11.12 6.61
N PRO A 115 4.56 -11.43 7.04
CA PRO A 115 5.73 -11.38 6.17
C PRO A 115 5.64 -12.34 5.00
N VAL A 116 6.12 -11.91 3.84
CA VAL A 116 6.28 -12.78 2.67
C VAL A 116 7.43 -13.77 2.92
N LEU A 117 7.14 -15.06 2.84
CA LEU A 117 8.14 -16.13 2.98
C LEU A 117 8.55 -16.74 1.65
N VAL A 118 7.60 -16.86 0.72
CA VAL A 118 7.85 -17.43 -0.61
C VAL A 118 7.30 -16.48 -1.67
N ALA A 119 8.12 -16.19 -2.68
CA ALA A 119 7.70 -15.43 -3.84
C ALA A 119 7.99 -16.26 -5.11
N ASP A 120 7.03 -16.31 -6.02
CA ASP A 120 7.23 -16.80 -7.39
C ASP A 120 7.21 -15.61 -8.36
N PRO A 121 8.39 -15.13 -8.80
CA PRO A 121 8.49 -14.02 -9.72
C PRO A 121 7.82 -14.26 -11.07
N LYS A 122 7.71 -15.53 -11.53
CA LYS A 122 7.13 -15.84 -12.84
C LYS A 122 5.62 -15.65 -12.83
N SER A 123 4.95 -16.11 -11.78
CA SER A 123 3.49 -15.99 -11.63
C SER A 123 3.06 -14.77 -10.82
N LYS A 124 4.00 -13.97 -10.31
CA LYS A 124 3.78 -12.84 -9.40
C LYS A 124 2.95 -13.23 -8.16
N ARG A 125 3.19 -14.44 -7.67
CA ARG A 125 2.55 -14.97 -6.47
C ARG A 125 3.44 -14.76 -5.25
N LEU A 126 2.81 -14.46 -4.14
CA LEU A 126 3.41 -14.32 -2.82
C LEU A 126 2.67 -15.28 -1.91
N MET A 127 3.42 -15.95 -1.05
CA MET A 127 2.89 -16.70 0.08
C MET A 127 3.46 -16.07 1.33
N THR A 128 2.56 -15.68 2.22
CA THR A 128 2.93 -15.14 3.53
C THR A 128 3.23 -16.27 4.51
N GLU A 129 3.67 -15.91 5.71
CA GLU A 129 3.85 -16.86 6.80
C GLU A 129 2.56 -17.65 7.09
N LYS A 130 1.41 -16.95 7.15
CA LYS A 130 0.12 -17.62 7.35
C LYS A 130 -0.22 -18.61 6.24
N ASP A 131 0.06 -18.27 4.97
CA ASP A 131 -0.20 -19.18 3.85
C ASP A 131 0.64 -20.46 3.94
N VAL A 132 1.93 -20.31 4.31
CA VAL A 132 2.84 -21.45 4.47
C VAL A 132 2.40 -22.34 5.64
N VAL A 133 2.05 -21.74 6.78
CA VAL A 133 1.54 -22.48 7.94
C VAL A 133 0.25 -23.23 7.60
N ALA A 134 -0.68 -22.60 6.88
CA ALA A 134 -1.92 -23.23 6.43
C ALA A 134 -1.65 -24.45 5.52
N LEU A 135 -0.69 -24.33 4.59
CA LEU A 135 -0.30 -25.44 3.71
C LEU A 135 0.35 -26.59 4.47
N ILE A 136 1.24 -26.30 5.43
CA ILE A 136 1.84 -27.33 6.28
C ILE A 136 0.74 -28.07 7.05
N HIS A 137 -0.23 -27.35 7.62
CA HIS A 137 -1.35 -27.99 8.32
C HIS A 137 -2.16 -28.93 7.41
N ILE A 138 -2.43 -28.53 6.16
CA ILE A 138 -3.10 -29.40 5.18
C ILE A 138 -2.27 -30.64 4.85
N LEU A 139 -0.95 -30.52 4.74
CA LEU A 139 -0.07 -31.63 4.36
C LEU A 139 0.21 -32.61 5.51
N VAL A 140 0.25 -32.13 6.75
CA VAL A 140 0.65 -32.92 7.93
C VAL A 140 -0.56 -33.56 8.63
N PHE A 141 -1.74 -32.93 8.60
CA PHE A 141 -2.94 -33.40 9.30
C PHE A 141 -4.00 -34.00 8.36
N GLN A 142 -3.57 -34.57 7.24
CA GLN A 142 -4.40 -35.44 6.37
C GLN A 142 -4.51 -36.86 6.91
#